data_AF-A0A662VUK7-F1
#
_entry.id   AF-A0A662VUK7-F1
#
_cell.length_a   1.000
_cell.length_b   1.000
_cell.length_c   1.000
_cell.angle_alpha   90.00
_cell.angle_beta   90.00
_cell.angle_gamma   90.00
#
_symmetry.space_group_name_H-M   'P 1'
#
loop_
_entity.id
_entity.type
_entity.pdbx_description
1 polymer ?
#
loop_
_entity_poly.entity_id
_entity_poly.type
_entity_poly.pdbx_seq_one_letter_code
_entity_poly.pdbx_strand_id
1 'polypeptide(L)' 'SAGRIFVRGSCKGYVGANMRGGSIICKSGTKAIPPVREMPLSAEDFKLLAEFGISGILALTYRKYGVR' A
#
# COMPACT_ATOMS: atom_id res chain seq x y z
N SER A 1 -9.06 10.51 -12.43
CA SER A 1 -7.65 10.44 -12.02
C SER A 1 -7.49 9.35 -10.97
N ALA A 2 -6.41 8.58 -11.01
CA ALA A 2 -6.09 7.59 -9.97
C ALA A 2 -4.72 7.94 -9.38
N GLY A 3 -4.63 7.97 -8.05
CA GLY A 3 -3.42 8.37 -7.33
C GLY A 3 -2.85 7.23 -6.49
N ARG A 4 -1.72 7.51 -5.85
CA ARG A 4 -1.06 6.59 -4.92
C ARG A 4 -0.90 7.28 -3.56
N ILE A 5 -1.28 6.59 -2.50
CA ILE A 5 -1.14 7.06 -1.11
C ILE A 5 -0.08 6.20 -0.44
N PHE A 6 0.84 6.83 0.27
CA PHE A 6 1.82 6.15 1.10
C PHE A 6 1.57 6.47 2.57
N VAL A 7 1.47 5.43 3.40
CA VAL A 7 1.32 5.53 4.85
C VAL A 7 2.54 4.89 5.49
N ARG A 8 3.38 5.69 6.16
CA ARG A 8 4.61 5.23 6.85
C ARG A 8 4.33 4.29 8.04
N GLY A 9 3.08 4.22 8.50
CA GLY A 9 2.64 3.42 9.63
C GLY A 9 1.73 2.25 9.24
N SER A 10 1.10 1.68 10.26
CA SER A 10 0.04 0.68 10.09
C SER A 10 -1.32 1.35 9.96
N CYS A 11 -2.18 0.80 9.11
CA CYS A 11 -3.58 1.19 9.06
C CYS A 11 -4.41 0.26 9.97
N LYS A 12 -5.34 0.82 10.73
CA LYS A 12 -6.26 0.02 11.56
C LYS A 12 -7.51 -0.32 10.75
N GLY A 13 -7.59 -1.57 10.26
CA GLY A 13 -8.77 -2.14 9.61
C GLY A 13 -9.25 -1.42 8.33
N TYR A 14 -10.08 -2.12 7.56
CA TYR A 14 -10.89 -1.56 6.46
C TYR A 14 -10.16 -0.64 5.46
N VAL A 15 -8.91 -0.95 5.10
CA VAL A 15 -8.14 -0.10 4.18
C VAL A 15 -8.82 -0.03 2.82
N GLY A 16 -8.96 1.19 2.31
CA GLY A 16 -9.52 1.43 0.98
C GLY A 16 -11.00 1.07 0.85
N ALA A 17 -11.75 1.05 1.95
CA ALA A 17 -13.22 0.97 1.90
C ALA A 17 -13.77 2.02 0.92
N ASN A 18 -14.65 1.59 0.01
CA ASN A 18 -15.25 2.44 -1.03
C ASN A 18 -14.27 3.13 -2.01
N MET A 19 -12.98 2.73 -2.06
CA MET A 19 -12.07 3.25 -3.09
C MET A 19 -12.61 2.93 -4.50
N ARG A 20 -12.57 3.93 -5.39
CA ARG A 20 -12.99 3.79 -6.81
C ARG A 20 -11.82 3.64 -7.80
N GLY A 21 -10.59 3.79 -7.32
CA GLY A 21 -9.37 3.61 -8.10
C GLY A 21 -8.11 4.00 -7.33
N GLY A 22 -6.93 3.67 -7.88
CA GLY A 22 -5.64 3.96 -7.26
C GLY A 22 -5.17 2.87 -6.29
N SER A 23 -4.19 3.22 -5.46
CA SER A 23 -3.59 2.28 -4.50
C SER A 23 -3.06 2.95 -3.24
N ILE A 24 -3.06 2.21 -2.14
CA ILE A 24 -2.45 2.57 -0.86
C ILE A 24 -1.26 1.64 -0.61
N ILE A 25 -0.13 2.19 -0.15
CA ILE A 25 1.01 1.42 0.35
C ILE A 25 1.12 1.69 1.85
N CYS A 26 1.01 0.65 2.67
CA CYS A 26 1.16 0.73 4.12
C CYS A 26 1.76 -0.56 4.70
N LYS A 27 2.05 -0.57 6.01
CA LYS A 27 2.56 -1.79 6.66
C LYS A 27 1.58 -2.96 6.51
N SER A 28 2.14 -4.16 6.40
CA SER A 28 1.41 -5.43 6.33
C SER A 28 0.60 -5.67 7.61
N GLY A 29 -0.33 -6.64 7.55
CA GLY A 29 -1.24 -6.94 8.66
C GLY A 29 -2.50 -6.08 8.69
N THR A 30 -2.76 -5.31 7.63
CA THR A 30 -4.03 -4.58 7.48
C THR A 30 -5.05 -5.47 6.76
N LYS A 31 -6.29 -5.51 7.27
CA LYS A 31 -7.39 -6.21 6.60
C LYS A 31 -7.85 -5.44 5.35
N ALA A 32 -7.62 -6.02 4.17
CA ALA A 32 -8.26 -5.57 2.94
C ALA A 32 -9.75 -5.96 2.95
N ILE A 33 -10.60 -5.06 2.47
CA ILE A 33 -12.01 -5.35 2.21
C ILE A 33 -12.35 -4.97 0.77
N PRO A 34 -13.28 -5.69 0.10
CA PRO A 34 -13.78 -5.28 -1.20
C PRO A 34 -14.19 -3.79 -1.20
N PRO A 35 -13.86 -3.03 -2.25
CA PRO A 35 -13.34 -3.50 -3.54
C PRO A 35 -11.81 -3.68 -3.62
N VAL A 36 -11.09 -3.50 -2.49
CA VAL A 36 -9.63 -3.48 -2.44
C VAL A 36 -9.04 -4.85 -2.14
N ARG A 37 -7.92 -5.17 -2.79
CA ARG A 37 -7.13 -6.39 -2.58
C ARG A 37 -5.70 -6.05 -2.19
N GLU A 38 -5.09 -6.92 -1.37
CA GLU A 38 -3.65 -6.88 -1.14
C GLU A 38 -2.92 -7.36 -2.41
N MET A 39 -1.84 -6.67 -2.78
CA MET A 39 -1.02 -6.94 -3.95
C MET A 39 0.48 -6.84 -3.58
N PRO A 40 1.35 -7.57 -4.31
CA PRO A 40 2.80 -7.35 -4.23
C PRO A 40 3.18 -5.89 -4.57
N LEU A 41 4.30 -5.43 -4.03
CA LEU A 41 4.91 -4.15 -4.41
C LEU A 41 5.57 -4.29 -5.78
N SER A 42 5.39 -3.30 -6.67
CA SER A 42 6.14 -3.20 -7.93
C SER A 42 7.52 -2.56 -7.72
N ALA A 43 8.37 -2.57 -8.75
CA ALA A 43 9.65 -1.88 -8.72
C ALA A 43 9.50 -0.37 -8.45
N GLU A 44 8.47 0.26 -9.01
CA GLU A 44 8.15 1.67 -8.77
C GLU A 44 7.69 1.91 -7.33
N ASP A 45 7.00 0.96 -6.73
CA ASP A 45 6.59 1.04 -5.32
C ASP A 45 7.82 0.96 -4.40
N PHE A 46 8.78 0.09 -4.70
CA PHE A 46 10.06 0.04 -3.98
C PHE A 46 10.89 1.31 -4.13
N LYS A 47 10.93 1.90 -5.34
CA LYS A 47 11.61 3.17 -5.59
C LYS A 47 11.00 4.30 -4.75
N LEU A 48 9.68 4.39 -4.72
CA LEU A 48 8.96 5.37 -3.90
C LEU A 48 9.27 5.19 -2.41
N LEU A 49 9.24 3.95 -1.90
CA LEU A 49 9.59 3.68 -0.51
C LEU A 49 11.02 4.13 -0.19
N ALA A 50 11.97 3.88 -1.09
CA ALA A 50 13.37 4.27 -0.92
C ALA A 50 13.55 5.81 -0.88
N GLU A 51 12.78 6.57 -1.65
CA GLU A 51 12.75 8.05 -1.60
C GLU A 51 12.35 8.57 -0.22
N PHE A 52 11.59 7.79 0.56
CA PHE A 52 11.22 8.10 1.94
C PHE A 52 12.07 7.36 3.00
N GLY A 53 13.22 6.82 2.61
CA GLY A 53 14.14 6.11 3.51
C GLY A 53 13.66 4.73 3.95
N ILE A 54 12.74 4.12 3.21
CA ILE A 54 12.22 2.77 3.46
C ILE A 54 12.77 1.81 2.41
N SER A 55 13.76 1.01 2.78
CA SER A 55 14.44 0.10 1.86
C SER A 55 14.82 -1.22 2.54
N GLY A 56 15.34 -2.16 1.74
CA GLY A 56 15.82 -3.46 2.22
C GLY A 56 14.73 -4.23 2.98
N ILE A 57 15.10 -4.81 4.11
CA ILE A 57 14.20 -5.64 4.93
C ILE A 57 12.99 -4.86 5.47
N LEU A 58 13.13 -3.54 5.69
CA LEU A 58 12.02 -2.71 6.14
C LEU A 58 10.93 -2.58 5.07
N ALA A 59 11.32 -2.46 3.80
CA ALA A 59 10.35 -2.41 2.69
C ALA A 59 9.53 -3.70 2.57
N LEU A 60 10.09 -4.85 2.97
CA LEU A 60 9.38 -6.13 2.99
C LEU A 60 8.23 -6.17 4.02
N THR A 61 8.19 -5.22 4.95
CA THR A 61 7.08 -5.05 5.91
C THR A 61 5.90 -4.26 5.32
N TYR A 62 5.99 -3.78 4.07
CA TYR A 62 4.94 -3.04 3.38
C TYR A 62 4.19 -3.91 2.37
N ARG A 63 2.93 -3.55 2.12
CA ARG A 63 2.06 -4.14 1.11
C ARG A 63 1.30 -3.04 0.37
N LYS A 64 0.86 -3.36 -0.84
CA LYS A 64 0.01 -2.48 -1.64
C LYS A 64 -1.43 -2.97 -1.58
N TYR A 65 -2.35 -2.03 -1.54
CA TYR A 65 -3.78 -2.27 -1.50
C TYR A 65 -4.43 -1.46 -2.62
N GLY A 66 -5.05 -2.12 -3.61
CA GLY A 66 -5.59 -1.46 -4.81
C GLY A 66 -6.97 -1.96 -5.23
N VAL A 67 -7.66 -1.14 -6.02
CA VAL A 67 -8.93 -1.50 -6.69
C VAL A 67 -8.63 -2.01 -8.09
N ARG A 68 -8.22 -3.27 -8.19
CA ARG A 68 -8.16 -4.11 -9.41
C ARG A 68 -7.56 -5.46 -9.05
#